data_AF-A0A9N8VDT4-F1
#
_entry.id   AF-A0A9N8VDT4-F1
#
_cell.length_a   1.000
_cell.length_b   1.000
_cell.length_c   1.000
_cell.angle_alpha   90.00
_cell.angle_beta   90.00
_cell.angle_gamma   90.00
#
_symmetry.space_group_name_H-M   'P 1'
#
loop_
_entity.id
_entity.type
_entity.pdbx_description
1 polymer ?
#
loop_
_entity_poly.entity_id
_entity_poly.type
_entity_poly.pdbx_seq_one_letter_code
_entity_poly.pdbx_strand_id
1 'polypeptide(L)'
;MNSVDETKFATNFLSTLSSRTVKYPQDFAPPPQTRQKPTQNVLLSNKSRKSTGKPSLQDGSQNVEPVQGVPIQVKIKSLKGGQTYTIQLNNSDTILNLKEKLQPLASTSVINQRLILKGKALVDTKTLYEYGINNDTTVHLVQKSGTSSISSITSDAIPILTPSSSTAQELPKDQKLSTAATEKLKDPRFWHTLRNFLQDQFSQNDADHVFKDFLSIYKEFNVEDFDKFIKTAE
;
A
#
# COMPACT_ATOMS: atom_id res chain seq x y z
N MET A 1 -44.09 1.22 23.66
CA MET A 1 -43.41 2.53 23.61
C MET A 1 -43.96 3.28 22.42
N ASN A 2 -44.54 4.46 22.63
CA ASN A 2 -45.35 5.14 21.60
C ASN A 2 -44.45 6.00 20.70
N SER A 3 -44.48 5.75 19.38
CA SER A 3 -43.68 6.44 18.36
C SER A 3 -43.87 7.98 18.35
N VAL A 4 -45.03 8.45 18.82
CA VAL A 4 -45.32 9.90 18.97
C VAL A 4 -44.48 10.55 20.07
N ASP A 5 -44.13 9.82 21.12
CA ASP A 5 -43.32 10.37 22.21
C ASP A 5 -41.84 10.44 21.82
N GLU A 6 -41.36 9.49 21.01
CA GLU A 6 -40.01 9.50 20.43
C GLU A 6 -39.82 10.65 19.44
N THR A 7 -40.81 10.94 18.59
CA THR A 7 -40.75 12.08 17.67
C THR A 7 -40.80 13.42 18.40
N LYS A 8 -41.59 13.54 19.48
CA LYS A 8 -41.57 14.73 20.35
C LYS A 8 -40.24 14.91 21.06
N PHE A 9 -39.64 13.82 21.55
CA PHE A 9 -38.32 13.86 22.15
C PHE A 9 -37.26 14.29 21.13
N ALA A 10 -37.25 13.68 19.95
CA ALA A 10 -36.28 13.99 18.89
C ALA A 10 -36.41 15.45 18.43
N THR A 11 -37.63 15.95 18.22
CA THR A 11 -37.85 17.34 17.80
C THR A 11 -37.40 18.34 18.85
N ASN A 12 -37.70 18.10 20.12
CA ASN A 12 -37.24 18.94 21.22
C ASN A 12 -35.71 18.89 21.38
N PHE A 13 -35.11 17.71 21.23
CA PHE A 13 -33.66 17.53 21.30
C PHE A 13 -32.95 18.26 20.14
N LEU A 14 -33.44 18.13 18.91
CA LEU A 14 -32.89 18.87 17.77
C LEU A 14 -33.03 20.39 17.95
N SER A 15 -34.16 20.87 18.48
CA SER A 15 -34.35 22.30 18.78
C SER A 15 -33.38 22.80 19.87
N THR A 16 -33.03 21.94 20.82
CA THR A 16 -32.03 22.24 21.85
C THR A 16 -30.61 22.28 21.27
N LEU A 17 -30.30 21.39 20.31
CA LEU A 17 -29.01 21.39 19.63
C LEU A 17 -28.83 22.60 18.71
N SER A 18 -29.88 22.99 17.98
CA SER A 18 -29.81 24.11 17.03
C SER A 18 -29.74 25.48 17.71
N SER A 19 -30.26 25.61 18.93
CA SER A 19 -30.18 26.84 19.72
C SER A 19 -28.84 27.03 20.43
N ARG A 20 -27.97 26.01 20.46
CA ARG A 20 -26.66 26.12 21.10
C ARG A 20 -25.68 26.82 20.17
N THR A 21 -25.16 27.98 20.58
CA THR A 21 -24.12 28.69 19.83
C THR A 21 -22.85 27.85 19.75
N VAL A 22 -22.40 27.54 18.54
CA VAL A 22 -21.12 26.86 18.31
C VAL A 22 -20.01 27.90 18.51
N LYS A 23 -19.22 27.75 19.59
CA LYS A 23 -18.05 28.57 19.84
C LYS A 23 -16.82 27.90 19.25
N TYR A 24 -16.25 28.51 18.23
CA TYR A 24 -14.97 28.10 17.70
C TYR A 24 -13.84 28.69 18.55
N PRO A 25 -12.74 27.95 18.77
CA PRO A 25 -11.52 28.52 19.33
C PRO A 25 -10.99 29.63 18.41
N GLN A 26 -10.23 30.58 18.97
CA GLN A 26 -9.71 31.75 18.23
C GLN A 26 -8.80 31.37 17.05
N ASP A 27 -8.24 30.15 17.07
CA ASP A 27 -7.37 29.61 16.04
C ASP A 27 -8.13 28.79 14.98
N PHE A 28 -9.46 28.76 15.01
CA PHE A 28 -10.26 28.06 13.99
C PHE A 28 -10.27 28.85 12.68
N ALA A 29 -9.53 28.35 11.69
CA ALA A 29 -9.64 28.78 10.30
C ALA A 29 -10.41 27.71 9.50
N PRO A 30 -11.53 28.05 8.83
CA PRO A 30 -12.21 27.10 7.96
C PRO A 30 -11.28 26.69 6.81
N PRO A 31 -11.33 25.43 6.34
CA PRO A 31 -10.47 24.95 5.27
C PRO A 31 -10.59 25.85 4.02
N PRO A 32 -9.48 26.12 3.29
CA PRO A 32 -9.46 27.07 2.18
C PRO A 32 -10.47 26.76 1.06
N GLN A 33 -10.96 25.51 0.99
CA GLN A 33 -11.97 25.04 0.06
C GLN A 33 -13.39 25.57 0.34
N THR A 34 -13.69 25.97 1.58
CA THR A 34 -15.04 26.43 1.99
C THR A 34 -15.20 27.95 1.96
N ARG A 35 -14.13 28.69 1.65
CA ARG A 35 -14.17 30.15 1.53
C ARG A 35 -14.85 30.53 0.22
N GLN A 36 -16.15 30.81 0.27
CA GLN A 36 -16.89 31.32 -0.89
C GLN A 36 -16.21 32.60 -1.40
N LYS A 37 -15.76 32.59 -2.66
CA LYS A 37 -15.30 33.79 -3.34
C LYS A 37 -16.51 34.69 -3.62
N PRO A 38 -16.41 36.01 -3.44
CA PRO A 38 -17.50 36.91 -3.81
C PRO A 38 -17.80 36.76 -5.29
N THR A 39 -19.03 36.40 -5.64
CA THR A 39 -19.53 36.45 -7.02
C THR A 39 -19.56 37.91 -7.47
N GLN A 40 -18.69 38.26 -8.42
CA GLN A 40 -18.73 39.56 -9.07
C GLN A 40 -19.91 39.60 -10.06
N ASN A 41 -20.97 40.32 -9.71
CA ASN A 41 -21.95 40.77 -10.70
C ASN A 41 -21.26 41.78 -11.62
N VAL A 42 -21.08 41.40 -12.88
CA VAL A 42 -20.59 42.28 -13.94
C VAL A 42 -21.74 43.15 -14.42
N LEU A 43 -21.75 44.43 -14.05
CA LEU A 43 -22.37 45.47 -14.88
C LEU A 43 -21.34 46.59 -15.08
N LEU A 44 -20.71 46.60 -16.24
CA LEU A 44 -19.92 47.74 -16.71
C LEU A 44 -20.87 48.86 -17.16
N SER A 45 -20.74 50.04 -16.58
CA SER A 45 -21.00 51.28 -17.32
C SER A 45 -19.79 52.21 -17.15
N ASN A 46 -19.27 52.63 -18.30
CA ASN A 46 -18.06 53.42 -18.42
C ASN A 46 -18.28 54.87 -17.96
N LYS A 47 -17.34 55.42 -17.18
CA LYS A 47 -16.91 56.81 -17.40
C LYS A 47 -15.50 57.07 -16.87
N SER A 48 -14.67 57.43 -17.84
CA SER A 48 -13.30 57.93 -17.80
C SER A 48 -12.97 58.86 -16.63
N ARG A 49 -11.79 58.67 -16.02
CA ARG A 49 -10.84 59.76 -15.77
C ARG A 49 -9.39 59.24 -15.70
N LYS A 50 -8.60 59.75 -16.64
CA LYS A 50 -7.13 59.77 -16.68
C LYS A 50 -6.55 60.37 -15.39
N SER A 51 -5.48 59.77 -14.86
CA SER A 51 -4.16 60.43 -14.79
C SER A 51 -3.08 59.52 -14.18
N THR A 52 -2.01 59.34 -14.97
CA THR A 52 -0.59 59.28 -14.57
C THR A 52 -0.09 58.12 -13.68
N GLY A 53 0.55 57.15 -14.34
CA GLY A 53 1.48 56.16 -13.75
C GLY A 53 1.46 54.82 -14.50
N LYS A 54 2.41 54.59 -15.42
CA LYS A 54 2.64 53.35 -16.20
C LYS A 54 4.17 53.14 -16.27
N PRO A 55 4.73 51.98 -16.68
CA PRO A 55 4.27 50.57 -16.70
C PRO A 55 5.24 49.70 -15.82
N SER A 56 5.19 48.39 -15.60
CA SER A 56 4.60 47.22 -16.26
C SER A 56 4.78 46.04 -15.28
N LEU A 57 3.69 45.45 -14.78
CA LEU A 57 3.74 44.08 -14.27
C LEU A 57 3.77 43.17 -15.49
N GLN A 58 4.98 42.66 -15.76
CA GLN A 58 5.23 41.63 -16.73
C GLN A 58 4.75 40.31 -16.12
N ASP A 59 3.84 39.67 -16.84
CA ASP A 59 3.75 38.24 -17.07
C ASP A 59 4.43 37.31 -16.04
N GLY A 60 3.62 36.49 -15.38
CA GLY A 60 4.10 35.51 -14.43
C GLY A 60 2.95 34.66 -13.91
N SER A 61 2.61 33.62 -14.65
CA SER A 61 1.99 32.41 -14.13
C SER A 61 2.50 32.08 -12.72
N GLN A 62 1.69 32.35 -11.69
CA GLN A 62 1.80 31.67 -10.40
C GLN A 62 0.59 30.75 -10.35
N ASN A 63 0.65 29.62 -11.08
CA ASN A 63 1.19 28.39 -10.54
C ASN A 63 0.61 28.17 -9.14
N VAL A 64 -0.37 27.26 -9.06
CA VAL A 64 -0.80 26.68 -7.79
C VAL A 64 0.48 26.16 -7.16
N GLU A 65 1.08 26.87 -6.21
CA GLU A 65 2.17 26.30 -5.46
C GLU A 65 1.54 25.10 -4.74
N PRO A 66 1.91 23.85 -5.06
CA PRO A 66 1.64 22.78 -4.14
C PRO A 66 2.29 23.24 -2.83
N VAL A 67 1.63 23.09 -1.69
CA VAL A 67 2.28 23.30 -0.40
C VAL A 67 3.50 22.38 -0.44
N GLN A 68 4.66 22.95 -0.79
CA GLN A 68 5.89 22.21 -0.97
C GLN A 68 6.22 21.81 0.44
N GLY A 69 5.84 20.59 0.80
CA GLY A 69 6.12 20.04 2.10
C GLY A 69 7.60 20.26 2.34
N VAL A 70 7.95 20.76 3.53
CA VAL A 70 9.35 21.04 3.85
C VAL A 70 10.15 19.76 3.59
N PRO A 71 11.18 19.80 2.72
CA PRO A 71 11.99 18.63 2.45
C PRO A 71 12.74 18.30 3.74
N ILE A 72 12.56 17.07 4.19
CA ILE A 72 13.18 16.51 5.38
C ILE A 72 14.07 15.32 5.05
N GLN A 73 15.17 15.22 5.79
CA GLN A 73 16.10 14.11 5.70
C GLN A 73 15.84 13.11 6.83
N VAL A 74 15.44 11.89 6.47
CA VAL A 74 15.15 10.82 7.45
C VAL A 74 16.26 9.78 7.43
N LYS A 75 16.78 9.42 8.61
CA LYS A 75 17.78 8.36 8.79
C LYS A 75 17.09 7.06 9.16
N ILE A 76 17.39 6.00 8.42
CA ILE A 76 16.77 4.68 8.60
C ILE A 76 17.86 3.69 8.95
N LYS A 77 17.84 3.16 10.18
CA LYS A 77 18.82 2.18 10.65
C LYS A 77 18.24 0.78 10.57
N SER A 78 18.81 -0.06 9.73
CA SER A 78 18.47 -1.48 9.68
C SER A 78 18.94 -2.20 10.95
N LEU A 79 18.03 -2.88 11.63
CA LEU A 79 18.39 -3.75 12.76
C LEU A 79 19.13 -5.00 12.27
N LYS A 80 18.84 -5.46 11.05
CA LYS A 80 19.53 -6.59 10.42
C LYS A 80 20.74 -6.03 9.65
N GLY A 81 21.93 -6.20 10.21
CA GLY A 81 23.18 -5.79 9.59
C GLY A 81 23.64 -4.35 9.89
N GLY A 82 22.90 -3.58 10.69
CA GLY A 82 23.37 -2.28 11.20
C GLY A 82 23.51 -1.15 10.16
N GLN A 83 23.11 -1.41 8.91
CA GLN A 83 23.24 -0.44 7.81
C GLN A 83 22.32 0.76 8.01
N THR A 84 22.82 1.95 7.68
CA THR A 84 22.06 3.19 7.77
C THR A 84 21.80 3.76 6.39
N TYR A 85 20.53 4.04 6.10
CA TYR A 85 20.07 4.66 4.87
C TYR A 85 19.59 6.07 5.16
N THR A 86 19.77 6.98 4.20
CA THR A 86 19.32 8.35 4.33
C THR A 86 18.43 8.70 3.15
N ILE A 87 17.18 9.09 3.42
CA ILE A 87 16.18 9.35 2.39
C ILE A 87 15.67 10.77 2.55
N GLN A 88 15.57 11.48 1.42
CA GLN A 88 14.95 12.81 1.35
C GLN A 88 13.48 12.66 0.95
N LEU A 89 12.59 13.19 1.78
CA LEU A 89 11.14 13.12 1.65
C LEU A 89 10.51 14.45 2.09
N ASN A 90 9.23 14.64 1.83
CA ASN A 90 8.51 15.80 2.36
C ASN A 90 7.78 15.43 3.65
N ASN A 91 7.62 16.37 4.57
CA ASN A 91 6.91 16.10 5.84
C ASN A 91 5.44 15.66 5.64
N SER A 92 4.85 16.05 4.51
CA SER A 92 3.48 15.69 4.11
C SER A 92 3.37 14.27 3.54
N ASP A 93 4.49 13.59 3.26
CA ASP A 93 4.50 12.24 2.70
C ASP A 93 4.05 11.19 3.74
N THR A 94 3.52 10.08 3.23
CA THR A 94 3.08 8.94 4.05
C THR A 94 4.23 8.01 4.40
N ILE A 95 4.02 7.17 5.42
CA ILE A 95 4.94 6.08 5.74
C ILE A 95 5.05 5.07 4.58
N LEU A 96 3.99 4.90 3.79
CA LEU A 96 4.06 4.09 2.57
C LEU A 96 5.11 4.64 1.58
N ASN A 97 5.09 5.95 1.31
CA ASN A 97 6.07 6.59 0.41
C ASN A 97 7.52 6.39 0.92
N LEU A 98 7.74 6.49 2.24
CA LEU A 98 9.04 6.22 2.86
C LEU A 98 9.50 4.77 2.60
N LYS A 99 8.60 3.78 2.73
CA LYS A 99 8.92 2.37 2.46
C LYS A 99 9.20 2.09 0.99
N GLU A 100 8.46 2.71 0.08
CA GLU A 100 8.68 2.61 -1.36
C GLU A 100 10.05 3.18 -1.76
N LYS A 101 10.43 4.36 -1.24
CA LYS A 101 11.77 4.93 -1.46
C LYS A 101 12.88 4.08 -0.86
N LEU A 102 12.60 3.37 0.23
CA LEU A 102 13.55 2.48 0.88
C LEU A 102 13.72 1.13 0.17
N GLN A 103 12.70 0.65 -0.56
CA GLN A 103 12.73 -0.63 -1.27
C GLN A 103 13.97 -0.85 -2.15
N PRO A 104 14.35 0.07 -3.06
CA PRO A 104 15.55 -0.12 -3.88
C PRO A 104 16.86 -0.04 -3.08
N LEU A 105 16.87 0.58 -1.89
CA LEU A 105 18.07 0.75 -1.07
C LEU A 105 18.31 -0.43 -0.14
N ALA A 106 17.23 -0.97 0.45
CA ALA A 106 17.29 -2.06 1.40
C ALA A 106 17.04 -3.44 0.76
N SER A 107 16.78 -3.48 -0.56
CA SER A 107 16.46 -4.69 -1.34
C SER A 107 15.41 -5.58 -0.67
N THR A 108 14.42 -4.95 -0.03
CA THR A 108 13.36 -5.63 0.73
C THR A 108 12.01 -5.12 0.26
N SER A 109 11.08 -6.02 -0.07
CA SER A 109 9.72 -5.67 -0.47
C SER A 109 9.01 -4.81 0.59
N VAL A 110 8.19 -3.86 0.15
CA VAL A 110 7.44 -2.92 1.02
C VAL A 110 6.67 -3.62 2.15
N ILE A 111 6.05 -4.76 1.85
CA ILE A 111 5.27 -5.57 2.81
C ILE A 111 6.14 -6.22 3.90
N ASN A 112 7.41 -6.50 3.58
CA ASN A 112 8.38 -7.11 4.49
C ASN A 112 9.11 -6.08 5.35
N GLN A 113 8.91 -4.78 5.10
CA GLN A 113 9.50 -3.70 5.86
C GLN A 113 8.61 -3.31 7.04
N ARG A 114 9.14 -3.41 8.26
CA ARG A 114 8.51 -2.88 9.47
C ARG A 114 9.34 -1.74 10.03
N LEU A 115 8.77 -0.54 10.03
CA LEU A 115 9.43 0.67 10.54
C LEU A 115 9.00 0.93 11.98
N ILE A 116 9.96 1.26 12.84
CA ILE A 116 9.77 1.44 14.28
C ILE A 116 10.44 2.75 14.72
N LEU A 117 9.68 3.62 15.39
CA LEU A 117 10.16 4.88 15.94
C LEU A 117 9.76 4.97 17.42
N LYS A 118 10.72 5.22 18.32
CA LYS A 118 10.48 5.36 19.77
C LYS A 118 9.63 4.20 20.35
N GLY A 119 9.88 2.97 19.89
CA GLY A 119 9.12 1.77 20.30
C GLY A 119 7.75 1.60 19.64
N LYS A 120 7.29 2.55 18.82
CA LYS A 120 6.02 2.48 18.10
C LYS A 120 6.23 2.01 16.66
N ALA A 121 5.49 0.99 16.25
CA ALA A 121 5.44 0.58 14.85
C ALA A 121 4.66 1.62 14.03
N LEU A 122 5.25 2.05 12.92
CA LEU A 122 4.64 3.02 12.02
C LEU A 122 3.60 2.32 11.12
N VAL A 123 2.51 3.04 10.86
CA VAL A 123 1.37 2.60 10.03
C VAL A 123 1.39 3.37 8.71
N ASP A 124 1.11 2.67 7.62
CA ASP A 124 1.26 3.15 6.24
C ASP A 124 0.30 4.30 5.88
N THR A 125 -0.85 4.37 6.54
CA THR A 125 -1.89 5.38 6.30
C THR A 125 -1.59 6.75 6.91
N LYS A 126 -0.57 6.85 7.78
CA LYS A 126 -0.23 8.08 8.49
C LYS A 126 0.93 8.81 7.82
N THR A 127 0.96 10.13 7.97
CA THR A 127 2.04 10.99 7.44
C THR A 127 3.26 11.04 8.36
N LEU A 128 4.40 11.44 7.83
CA LEU A 128 5.63 11.67 8.59
C LEU A 128 5.42 12.76 9.67
N TYR A 129 4.68 13.81 9.33
CA TYR A 129 4.31 14.91 10.23
C TYR A 129 3.54 14.43 11.47
N GLU A 130 2.57 13.53 11.29
CA GLU A 130 1.78 12.97 12.40
C GLU A 130 2.61 12.19 13.43
N TYR A 131 3.74 11.62 13.01
CA TYR A 131 4.67 10.93 13.91
C TYR A 131 5.74 11.86 14.50
N GLY A 132 5.74 13.14 14.13
CA GLY A 132 6.77 14.10 14.52
C GLY A 132 8.14 13.73 13.95
N ILE A 133 8.17 13.16 12.73
CA ILE A 133 9.41 12.85 12.04
C ILE A 133 9.92 14.13 11.38
N ASN A 134 11.05 14.62 11.90
CA ASN A 134 11.75 15.81 11.41
C ASN A 134 13.09 15.43 10.78
N ASN A 135 13.86 16.44 10.37
CA ASN A 135 15.24 16.30 9.96
C ASN A 135 16.06 15.49 10.97
N ASP A 136 16.85 14.54 10.45
CA ASP A 136 17.74 13.66 11.20
C ASP A 136 17.06 12.69 12.18
N THR A 137 15.74 12.58 12.14
CA THR A 137 15.04 11.57 12.95
C THR A 137 15.48 10.18 12.53
N THR A 138 15.85 9.35 13.51
CA THR A 138 16.28 7.97 13.27
C THR A 138 15.10 7.00 13.43
N VAL A 139 14.73 6.34 12.33
CA VAL A 139 13.72 5.28 12.27
C VAL A 139 14.44 3.93 12.18
N HIS A 140 13.98 2.93 12.92
CA HIS A 140 14.54 1.59 12.87
C HIS A 140 13.77 0.72 11.87
N LEU A 141 14.48 0.07 10.95
CA LEU A 141 13.93 -0.89 10.01
C LEU A 141 14.14 -2.32 10.52
N VAL A 142 13.04 -3.07 10.55
CA VAL A 142 13.04 -4.52 10.75
C VAL A 142 12.61 -5.18 9.44
N GLN A 143 13.49 -5.97 8.87
CA GLN A 143 13.21 -6.76 7.67
C GLN A 143 12.68 -8.13 8.09
N LYS A 144 11.45 -8.47 7.68
CA LYS A 144 10.97 -9.84 7.73
C LYS A 144 11.56 -10.58 6.52
N SER A 145 12.20 -11.71 6.73
CA SER A 145 12.66 -12.57 5.63
C SER A 145 11.45 -13.24 4.97
N GLY A 146 10.71 -12.50 4.16
CA GLY A 146 9.76 -13.06 3.21
C GLY A 146 10.53 -13.43 1.95
N THR A 147 10.68 -14.73 1.71
CA THR A 147 10.99 -15.41 0.43
C THR A 147 11.38 -14.49 -0.74
N SER A 148 12.57 -13.90 -0.70
CA SER A 148 13.11 -13.09 -1.79
C SER A 148 13.85 -14.01 -2.77
N SER A 149 13.07 -14.70 -3.60
CA SER A 149 13.55 -15.33 -4.83
C SER A 149 12.43 -15.39 -5.86
N ILE A 150 11.83 -14.25 -6.19
CA ILE A 150 11.01 -14.10 -7.41
C ILE A 150 11.26 -12.70 -7.99
N SER A 151 12.31 -12.60 -8.79
CA SER A 151 12.51 -11.57 -9.82
C SER A 151 13.63 -12.13 -10.69
N SER A 152 13.40 -12.50 -11.95
CA SER A 152 13.12 -11.53 -13.02
C SER A 152 12.69 -12.23 -14.32
N ILE A 153 11.56 -11.81 -14.90
CA ILE A 153 11.33 -11.36 -16.30
C ILE A 153 9.83 -10.94 -16.40
N THR A 154 9.49 -9.64 -16.46
CA THR A 154 9.15 -8.86 -17.68
C THR A 154 8.10 -9.59 -18.56
N SER A 155 6.88 -9.12 -18.84
CA SER A 155 6.36 -7.75 -18.94
C SER A 155 4.82 -7.77 -18.89
N ASP A 156 4.27 -6.65 -18.44
CA ASP A 156 2.93 -6.10 -18.72
C ASP A 156 1.65 -6.61 -18.03
N ALA A 157 0.98 -5.60 -17.44
CA ALA A 157 -0.45 -5.41 -17.19
C ALA A 157 -1.19 -6.32 -16.20
N ILE A 158 -1.52 -5.73 -15.04
CA ILE A 158 -2.61 -6.15 -14.15
C ILE A 158 -3.95 -5.87 -14.87
N PRO A 159 -4.98 -6.71 -14.70
CA PRO A 159 -6.13 -6.15 -14.00
C PRO A 159 -6.73 -7.12 -12.97
N ILE A 160 -7.12 -6.54 -11.85
CA ILE A 160 -8.12 -7.10 -10.95
C ILE A 160 -9.42 -7.27 -11.77
N LEU A 161 -10.04 -8.45 -11.72
CA LEU A 161 -11.48 -8.68 -11.47
C LEU A 161 -11.84 -10.16 -11.78
N THR A 162 -12.45 -10.81 -10.80
CA THR A 162 -13.29 -12.02 -10.91
C THR A 162 -14.48 -11.80 -11.88
N PRO A 163 -15.39 -12.77 -12.10
CA PRO A 163 -15.29 -14.16 -12.57
C PRO A 163 -16.06 -14.32 -13.91
N SER A 164 -15.66 -15.19 -14.85
CA SER A 164 -16.57 -15.77 -15.86
C SER A 164 -15.89 -16.70 -16.87
N SER A 165 -16.49 -17.89 -17.00
CA SER A 165 -16.77 -18.62 -18.25
C SER A 165 -15.62 -19.03 -19.19
N SER A 166 -15.47 -20.36 -19.30
CA SER A 166 -15.14 -21.15 -20.50
C SER A 166 -14.43 -20.44 -21.66
N THR A 167 -13.24 -20.94 -22.02
CA THR A 167 -12.97 -21.59 -23.32
C THR A 167 -11.50 -22.01 -23.38
N ALA A 168 -11.28 -23.28 -23.73
CA ALA A 168 -9.99 -23.88 -23.95
C ALA A 168 -9.22 -23.20 -25.09
N GLN A 169 -7.92 -22.94 -24.92
CA GLN A 169 -6.96 -22.91 -26.03
C GLN A 169 -5.49 -22.91 -25.57
N GLU A 170 -4.87 -24.07 -25.84
CA GLU A 170 -3.46 -24.45 -26.07
C GLU A 170 -2.27 -23.80 -25.34
N LEU A 171 -1.50 -24.70 -24.69
CA LEU A 171 -0.28 -24.50 -23.90
C LEU A 171 0.99 -24.71 -24.76
N PRO A 172 1.99 -23.80 -24.74
CA PRO A 172 3.32 -24.07 -25.30
C PRO A 172 4.08 -25.09 -24.43
N LYS A 173 4.53 -26.19 -25.05
CA LYS A 173 4.97 -27.43 -24.37
C LYS A 173 6.46 -27.53 -23.98
N ASP A 174 7.26 -26.46 -24.04
CA ASP A 174 8.73 -26.61 -23.95
C ASP A 174 9.42 -25.92 -22.77
N GLN A 175 8.74 -25.76 -21.63
CA GLN A 175 9.43 -25.39 -20.39
C GLN A 175 9.93 -26.63 -19.65
N LYS A 176 11.03 -27.22 -20.16
CA LYS A 176 11.77 -28.24 -19.40
C LYS A 176 12.21 -27.63 -18.06
N LEU A 177 11.76 -28.24 -16.97
CA LEU A 177 12.24 -27.96 -15.61
C LEU A 177 13.78 -27.90 -15.59
N SER A 178 14.33 -26.89 -14.92
CA SER A 178 15.78 -26.77 -14.70
C SER A 178 16.35 -28.06 -14.11
N THR A 179 17.55 -28.48 -14.52
CA THR A 179 18.21 -29.71 -14.07
C THR A 179 18.21 -29.83 -12.54
N ALA A 180 18.43 -28.73 -11.83
CA ALA A 180 18.39 -28.67 -10.37
C ALA A 180 16.98 -28.93 -9.79
N ALA A 181 15.91 -28.47 -10.47
CA ALA A 181 14.53 -28.73 -10.06
C ALA A 181 14.16 -30.20 -10.28
N THR A 182 14.61 -30.81 -11.39
CA THR A 182 14.39 -32.25 -11.63
C THR A 182 15.14 -33.14 -10.64
N GLU A 183 16.28 -32.68 -10.11
CA GLU A 183 17.03 -33.39 -9.07
C GLU A 183 16.28 -33.36 -7.74
N LYS A 184 15.71 -32.20 -7.38
CA LYS A 184 14.90 -32.06 -6.15
C LYS A 184 13.58 -32.82 -6.19
N LEU A 185 12.97 -32.94 -7.37
CA LEU A 185 11.76 -33.74 -7.58
C LEU A 185 12.04 -35.25 -7.46
N LYS A 186 13.29 -35.70 -7.64
CA LYS A 186 13.70 -37.11 -7.43
C LYS A 186 13.99 -37.44 -5.95
N ASP A 187 14.17 -36.44 -5.09
CA ASP A 187 14.46 -36.66 -3.67
C ASP A 187 13.17 -37.05 -2.91
N PRO A 188 13.07 -38.23 -2.27
CA PRO A 188 11.89 -38.61 -1.50
C PRO A 188 11.66 -37.69 -0.29
N ARG A 189 12.73 -37.16 0.32
CA ARG A 189 12.65 -36.23 1.45
C ARG A 189 11.91 -34.94 1.12
N PHE A 190 11.98 -34.48 -0.12
CA PHE A 190 11.25 -33.30 -0.59
C PHE A 190 9.74 -33.52 -0.45
N TRP A 191 9.24 -34.66 -0.95
CA TRP A 191 7.83 -35.00 -0.92
C TRP A 191 7.29 -35.20 0.50
N HIS A 192 8.08 -35.76 1.41
CA HIS A 192 7.72 -35.87 2.84
C HIS A 192 7.59 -34.49 3.50
N THR A 193 8.56 -33.61 3.23
CA THR A 193 8.57 -32.26 3.80
C THR A 193 7.39 -31.44 3.27
N LEU A 194 7.08 -31.57 1.99
CA LEU A 194 5.94 -30.93 1.36
C LEU A 194 4.61 -31.43 1.95
N ARG A 195 4.47 -32.75 2.15
CA ARG A 195 3.25 -33.31 2.74
C ARG A 195 3.05 -32.85 4.18
N ASN A 196 4.10 -32.89 5.00
CA ASN A 196 4.04 -32.41 6.39
C ASN A 196 3.73 -30.91 6.45
N PHE A 197 4.28 -30.12 5.52
CA PHE A 197 3.96 -28.69 5.42
C PHE A 197 2.50 -28.47 5.04
N LEU A 198 1.98 -29.17 4.03
CA LEU A 198 0.57 -29.06 3.65
C LEU A 198 -0.36 -29.50 4.78
N GLN A 199 0.02 -30.51 5.53
CA GLN A 199 -0.75 -30.99 6.67
C GLN A 199 -0.76 -30.02 7.86
N ASP A 200 0.30 -29.23 8.04
CA ASP A 200 0.40 -28.17 9.06
C ASP A 200 -0.39 -26.92 8.66
N GLN A 201 -0.49 -26.64 7.36
CA GLN A 201 -1.13 -25.43 6.84
C GLN A 201 -2.61 -25.61 6.47
N PHE A 202 -3.07 -26.83 6.22
CA PHE A 202 -4.42 -27.13 5.76
C PHE A 202 -5.11 -28.23 6.59
N SER A 203 -6.45 -28.26 6.56
CA SER A 203 -7.21 -29.39 7.08
C SER A 203 -6.84 -30.67 6.30
N GLN A 204 -6.86 -31.83 6.97
CA GLN A 204 -6.37 -33.10 6.40
C GLN A 204 -6.96 -33.45 5.02
N ASN A 205 -8.26 -33.17 4.83
CA ASN A 205 -8.93 -33.39 3.53
C ASN A 205 -8.42 -32.43 2.44
N ASP A 206 -8.19 -31.17 2.78
CA ASP A 206 -7.73 -30.15 1.82
C ASP A 206 -6.25 -30.36 1.47
N ALA A 207 -5.43 -30.78 2.43
CA ALA A 207 -4.03 -31.11 2.23
C ALA A 207 -3.85 -32.23 1.21
N ASP A 208 -4.62 -33.32 1.33
CA ASP A 208 -4.57 -34.45 0.40
C ASP A 208 -5.10 -34.08 -1.00
N HIS A 209 -6.13 -33.22 -1.09
CA HIS A 209 -6.62 -32.71 -2.38
C HIS A 209 -5.58 -31.85 -3.10
N VAL A 210 -4.97 -30.88 -2.40
CA VAL A 210 -3.93 -30.02 -2.96
C VAL A 210 -2.69 -30.84 -3.35
N PHE A 211 -2.32 -31.82 -2.53
CA PHE A 211 -1.21 -32.72 -2.84
C PHE A 211 -1.50 -33.56 -4.09
N LYS A 212 -2.72 -34.09 -4.25
CA LYS A 212 -3.12 -34.86 -5.42
C LYS A 212 -3.17 -34.03 -6.71
N ASP A 213 -3.66 -32.79 -6.63
CA ASP A 213 -3.68 -31.87 -7.77
C ASP A 213 -2.25 -31.52 -8.20
N PHE A 214 -1.37 -31.28 -7.23
CA PHE A 214 0.06 -31.05 -7.50
C PHE A 214 0.68 -32.28 -8.18
N LEU A 215 0.42 -33.49 -7.68
CA LEU A 215 0.92 -34.72 -8.30
C LEU A 215 0.40 -34.94 -9.73
N SER A 216 -0.84 -34.55 -10.03
CA SER A 216 -1.41 -34.66 -11.37
C SER A 216 -0.66 -33.79 -12.39
N ILE A 217 -0.16 -32.62 -11.97
CA ILE A 217 0.62 -31.71 -12.81
C ILE A 217 2.01 -32.29 -13.10
N TYR A 218 2.63 -32.95 -12.13
CA TYR A 218 3.96 -33.54 -12.31
C TYR A 218 3.95 -34.93 -12.95
N LYS A 219 2.80 -35.62 -12.96
CA LYS A 219 2.64 -36.90 -13.67
C LYS A 219 2.81 -36.77 -15.19
N GLU A 220 2.53 -35.59 -15.76
CA GLU A 220 2.81 -35.29 -17.17
C GLU A 220 4.31 -35.16 -17.46
N PHE A 221 5.13 -34.82 -16.46
CA PHE A 221 6.58 -34.90 -16.55
C PHE A 221 6.99 -36.34 -16.27
N ASN A 222 7.01 -37.16 -17.31
CA ASN A 222 7.31 -38.59 -17.38
C ASN A 222 8.60 -39.01 -16.65
N VAL A 223 8.60 -38.92 -15.32
CA VAL A 223 9.65 -39.42 -14.44
C VAL A 223 9.16 -40.78 -13.97
N GLU A 224 9.63 -41.82 -14.67
CA GLU A 224 9.13 -43.19 -14.62
C GLU A 224 9.19 -43.88 -13.24
N ASP A 225 9.69 -43.21 -12.20
CA ASP A 225 9.78 -43.71 -10.83
C ASP A 225 8.90 -42.94 -9.81
N PHE A 226 8.05 -42.01 -10.23
CA PHE A 226 7.24 -41.19 -9.30
C PHE A 226 6.30 -42.00 -8.39
N ASP A 227 5.62 -43.00 -8.93
CA ASP A 227 4.73 -43.87 -8.14
C ASP A 227 5.51 -44.71 -7.12
N LYS A 228 6.80 -44.96 -7.36
CA LYS A 228 7.68 -45.67 -6.43
C LYS A 228 8.11 -44.78 -5.26
N PHE A 229 8.30 -43.47 -5.49
CA PHE A 229 8.61 -42.50 -4.44
C PHE A 229 7.43 -42.27 -3.50
N ILE A 230 6.20 -42.35 -4.00
CA ILE A 230 4.99 -42.22 -3.18
C ILE A 230 4.73 -43.48 -2.36
N LYS A 231 4.96 -44.68 -2.92
CA LYS A 231 4.76 -45.95 -2.19
C LYS A 231 5.86 -46.29 -1.17
N THR A 232 7.05 -45.74 -1.29
CA THR A 232 8.14 -45.95 -0.31
C THR A 232 8.01 -45.02 0.90
N ALA A 233 7.01 -44.13 0.90
CA ALA A 233 6.73 -43.13 1.95
C ALA A 233 5.58 -43.54 2.88
N GLU A 234 5.08 -44.78 2.75
CA GLU A 234 4.10 -45.42 3.64
C GLU A 234 4.84 -46.45 4.51
#